data_AF-A0A7S0WRS0-F1
#
_entry.id   AF-A0A7S0WRS0-F1
#
_cell.length_a   1.000
_cell.length_b   1.000
_cell.length_c   1.000
_cell.angle_alpha   90.00
_cell.angle_beta   90.00
_cell.angle_gamma   90.00
#
_symmetry.space_group_name_H-M   'P 1'
#
loop_
_entity.id
_entity.type
_entity.pdbx_description
1 polymer ?
#
loop_
_entity_poly.entity_id
_entity_poly.type
_entity_poly.pdbx_seq_one_letter_code
_entity_poly.pdbx_strand_id
1 'polypeptide(L)'
;RKALESREPTAVAVALELMSLALRLDPAVARVWVYHLWQFAQVMRLFIQQAYKVDMGYNSREVASVRQLCHDILLMLEEGGGEHATALIRRYLPSVGPAVTAQAQARRSLQVTTKEGYTPWQPFTLF
;
A
#
# COMPACT_ATOMS: atom_id res chain seq x y z
N ARG A 1 -7.38 -15.36 3.94
CA ARG A 1 -8.01 -15.05 5.26
C ARG A 1 -7.50 -15.95 6.38
N LYS A 2 -7.79 -17.26 6.41
CA LYS A 2 -7.34 -18.18 7.49
C LYS A 2 -5.83 -18.12 7.78
N ALA A 3 -4.99 -18.10 6.74
CA ALA A 3 -3.54 -17.97 6.89
C ALA A 3 -3.11 -16.65 7.57
N LEU A 4 -3.80 -15.53 7.27
CA LEU A 4 -3.52 -14.23 7.88
C LEU A 4 -4.03 -14.16 9.34
N GLU A 5 -5.16 -14.81 9.62
CA GLU A 5 -5.75 -14.88 10.97
C GLU A 5 -4.91 -15.73 11.94
N SER A 6 -4.05 -16.63 11.44
CA SER A 6 -3.13 -17.43 12.27
C SER A 6 -2.17 -16.57 13.11
N ARG A 7 -1.88 -15.34 12.65
CA ARG A 7 -0.88 -14.42 13.24
C ARG A 7 0.52 -15.00 13.39
N GLU A 8 0.79 -16.14 12.78
CA GLU A 8 2.14 -16.69 12.70
C GLU A 8 2.95 -15.89 11.68
N PRO A 9 4.07 -15.24 12.06
CA PRO A 9 4.79 -14.34 11.16
C PRO A 9 5.22 -15.00 9.84
N THR A 10 5.63 -16.27 9.87
CA THR A 10 6.04 -17.04 8.69
C THR A 10 4.89 -17.35 7.76
N ALA A 11 3.77 -17.86 8.29
CA ALA A 11 2.58 -18.13 7.49
C ALA A 11 2.01 -16.83 6.87
N VAL A 12 2.07 -15.72 7.61
CA VAL A 12 1.66 -14.40 7.13
C VAL A 12 2.60 -13.91 6.03
N ALA A 13 3.91 -13.99 6.21
CA ALA A 13 4.88 -13.57 5.20
C ALA A 13 4.71 -14.35 3.89
N VAL A 14 4.53 -15.67 3.95
CA VAL A 14 4.29 -16.50 2.77
C VAL A 14 2.97 -16.13 2.10
N ALA A 15 1.91 -15.90 2.89
CA ALA A 15 0.63 -15.47 2.36
C ALA A 15 0.72 -14.10 1.66
N LEU A 16 1.47 -13.15 2.23
CA LEU A 16 1.70 -11.84 1.62
C LEU A 16 2.52 -11.96 0.33
N GLU A 17 3.52 -12.83 0.27
CA GLU A 17 4.26 -13.09 -0.97
C GLU A 17 3.38 -13.67 -2.07
N LEU A 18 2.51 -14.63 -1.74
CA LEU A 18 1.56 -15.17 -2.71
C LEU A 18 0.55 -14.10 -3.18
N MET A 19 0.13 -13.21 -2.28
CA MET A 19 -0.70 -12.05 -2.64
C MET A 19 0.05 -11.06 -3.54
N SER A 20 1.34 -10.83 -3.28
CA SER A 20 2.20 -9.95 -4.08
C SER A 20 2.33 -10.49 -5.51
N LEU A 21 2.58 -11.80 -5.65
CA LEU A 21 2.65 -12.49 -6.93
C LEU A 21 1.33 -12.44 -7.69
N ALA A 22 0.20 -12.66 -7.01
CA ALA A 22 -1.12 -12.58 -7.65
C ALA A 22 -1.42 -11.19 -8.22
N LEU A 23 -1.08 -10.13 -7.48
CA LEU A 23 -1.27 -8.74 -7.92
C LEU A 23 -0.34 -8.35 -9.08
N ARG A 24 0.88 -8.91 -9.11
CA ARG A 24 1.81 -8.71 -10.23
C ARG A 24 1.38 -9.43 -11.51
N LEU A 25 0.79 -10.62 -11.38
CA LEU A 25 0.34 -11.41 -12.52
C LEU A 25 -0.93 -10.83 -13.17
N ASP A 26 -1.87 -10.33 -12.36
CA ASP A 26 -3.11 -9.73 -12.87
C ASP A 26 -3.48 -8.46 -12.08
N PRO A 27 -3.30 -7.26 -12.68
CA PRO A 27 -3.66 -5.99 -12.05
C PRO A 27 -5.18 -5.84 -11.82
N ALA A 28 -6.04 -6.61 -12.50
CA ALA A 28 -7.49 -6.55 -12.30
C ALA A 28 -7.88 -7.09 -10.91
N VAL A 29 -7.06 -7.99 -10.34
CA VAL A 29 -7.24 -8.50 -8.97
C VAL A 29 -7.23 -7.36 -7.96
N ALA A 30 -6.40 -6.34 -8.17
CA ALA A 30 -6.33 -5.18 -7.28
C ALA A 30 -7.67 -4.44 -7.18
N ARG A 31 -8.39 -4.29 -8.30
CA ARG A 31 -9.71 -3.64 -8.34
C ARG A 31 -10.74 -4.35 -7.48
N VAL A 32 -10.71 -5.68 -7.47
CA VAL A 32 -11.64 -6.48 -6.66
C VAL A 32 -11.22 -6.49 -5.19
N TRP A 33 -9.93 -6.72 -4.93
CA TRP A 33 -9.42 -6.90 -3.57
C TRP A 33 -9.48 -5.63 -2.71
N VAL A 34 -9.39 -4.45 -3.31
CA VAL A 34 -9.56 -3.18 -2.59
C VAL A 34 -10.90 -3.10 -1.85
N TYR A 35 -11.98 -3.63 -2.40
CA TYR A 35 -13.29 -3.66 -1.73
C TYR A 35 -13.37 -4.70 -0.59
N HIS A 36 -12.47 -5.68 -0.58
CA HIS A 36 -12.36 -6.72 0.45
C HIS A 36 -11.24 -6.45 1.46
N LEU A 37 -10.59 -5.29 1.38
CA LEU A 37 -9.46 -4.93 2.24
C LEU A 37 -9.82 -4.99 3.73
N TRP A 38 -11.07 -4.71 4.10
CA TRP A 38 -11.57 -4.83 5.47
C TRP A 38 -11.37 -6.21 6.10
N GLN A 39 -11.33 -7.28 5.29
CA GLN A 39 -11.19 -8.65 5.79
C GLN A 39 -9.80 -8.95 6.34
N PHE A 40 -8.78 -8.24 5.89
CA PHE A 40 -7.39 -8.49 6.27
C PHE A 40 -6.64 -7.23 6.76
N ALA A 41 -7.27 -6.06 6.71
CA ALA A 41 -6.71 -4.80 7.20
C ALA A 41 -6.27 -4.85 8.67
N GLN A 42 -7.03 -5.51 9.54
CA GLN A 42 -6.66 -5.62 10.96
C GLN A 42 -5.34 -6.38 11.16
N VAL A 43 -5.14 -7.45 10.38
CA VAL A 43 -3.91 -8.24 10.42
C VAL A 43 -2.76 -7.42 9.85
N MET A 44 -2.94 -6.79 8.68
CA MET A 44 -1.90 -5.93 8.10
C MET A 44 -1.49 -4.82 9.07
N ARG A 45 -2.46 -4.18 9.76
CA ARG A 45 -2.17 -3.13 10.75
C ARG A 45 -1.26 -3.63 11.87
N LEU A 46 -1.52 -4.83 12.40
CA LEU A 46 -0.70 -5.44 13.44
C LEU A 46 0.76 -5.59 12.98
N PHE A 47 0.97 -6.16 11.80
CA PHE A 47 2.30 -6.42 11.23
C PHE A 47 3.00 -5.17 10.68
N ILE A 48 2.27 -4.11 10.34
CA ILE A 48 2.86 -2.82 10.00
C ILE A 48 3.42 -2.17 11.27
N GLN A 49 2.68 -2.22 12.38
CA GLN A 49 3.13 -1.67 13.66
C GLN A 49 4.28 -2.47 14.26
N GLN A 50 4.18 -3.80 14.28
CA GLN A 50 5.17 -4.69 14.86
C GLN A 50 6.21 -5.07 13.78
N ALA A 51 7.45 -4.62 13.93
CA ALA A 51 8.53 -4.74 12.92
C ALA A 51 9.09 -6.17 12.78
N TYR A 52 8.24 -7.18 12.55
CA TYR A 52 8.69 -8.56 12.42
C TYR A 52 9.57 -8.74 11.18
N LYS A 53 10.70 -9.39 11.41
CA LYS A 53 11.61 -9.88 10.38
C LYS A 53 11.54 -11.40 10.43
N VAL A 54 11.22 -12.02 9.31
CA VAL A 54 11.09 -13.47 9.23
C VAL A 54 12.14 -13.99 8.26
N ASP A 55 12.83 -15.04 8.68
CA ASP A 55 13.69 -15.82 7.80
C ASP A 55 12.80 -16.84 7.06
N MET A 56 12.73 -16.71 5.73
CA MET A 56 11.84 -17.49 4.88
C MET A 56 12.50 -18.77 4.34
N GLY A 57 13.65 -19.14 4.90
CA GLY A 57 14.60 -20.13 4.39
C GLY A 57 14.07 -21.29 3.54
N TYR A 58 14.60 -21.37 2.32
CA TYR A 58 15.28 -22.52 1.70
C TYR A 58 15.99 -21.91 0.48
N ASN A 59 17.32 -21.77 0.56
CA ASN A 59 18.19 -20.92 -0.27
C ASN A 59 18.09 -19.40 -0.02
N SER A 60 19.14 -18.88 0.62
CA SER A 60 19.52 -17.46 0.74
C SER A 60 18.69 -16.55 1.67
N ARG A 61 19.40 -15.95 2.65
CA ARG A 61 19.48 -14.53 3.08
C ARG A 61 18.31 -13.54 2.90
N GLU A 62 17.14 -13.93 2.41
CA GLU A 62 16.01 -13.04 2.21
C GLU A 62 15.22 -12.93 3.51
N VAL A 63 15.72 -12.05 4.38
CA VAL A 63 14.94 -11.56 5.53
C VAL A 63 13.85 -10.66 4.97
N ALA A 64 12.66 -11.23 4.77
CA ALA A 64 11.49 -10.45 4.37
C ALA A 64 10.99 -9.67 5.60
N SER A 65 10.95 -8.35 5.48
CA SER A 65 10.22 -7.55 6.46
C SER A 65 8.74 -7.64 6.14
N VAL A 66 7.96 -8.26 7.03
CA VAL A 66 6.50 -8.38 6.87
C VAL A 66 5.85 -7.01 6.73
N ARG A 67 6.41 -6.00 7.40
CA ARG A 67 6.02 -4.59 7.24
C ARG A 67 6.20 -4.11 5.80
N GLN A 68 7.34 -4.40 5.18
CA GLN A 68 7.63 -3.97 3.82
C GLN A 68 6.69 -4.67 2.82
N LEU A 69 6.48 -5.97 2.95
CA LEU A 69 5.51 -6.72 2.14
C LEU A 69 4.09 -6.14 2.25
N CYS A 70 3.67 -5.78 3.46
CA CYS A 70 2.39 -5.09 3.66
C CYS A 70 2.33 -3.76 2.92
N HIS A 71 3.39 -2.94 2.97
CA HIS A 71 3.42 -1.66 2.25
C HIS A 71 3.40 -1.85 0.73
N ASP A 72 4.17 -2.81 0.21
CA ASP A 72 4.24 -3.10 -1.22
C ASP A 72 2.87 -3.54 -1.75
N ILE A 73 2.16 -4.39 -1.02
CA ILE A 73 0.79 -4.79 -1.36
C ILE A 73 -0.16 -3.60 -1.34
N LEU A 74 -0.08 -2.73 -0.34
CA LEU A 74 -0.95 -1.55 -0.29
C LEU A 74 -0.68 -0.60 -1.45
N LEU A 75 0.58 -0.46 -1.87
CA LEU A 75 0.97 0.34 -3.02
C LEU A 75 0.42 -0.27 -4.32
N MET A 76 0.57 -1.58 -4.53
CA MET A 76 -0.01 -2.28 -5.69
C MET A 76 -1.54 -2.17 -5.73
N LEU A 77 -2.20 -2.24 -4.56
CA LEU A 77 -3.64 -2.04 -4.44
C LEU A 77 -4.05 -0.59 -4.72
N GLU A 78 -3.23 0.39 -4.32
CA GLU A 78 -3.50 1.81 -4.59
C GLU A 78 -3.34 2.14 -6.08
N GLU A 79 -2.31 1.57 -6.74
CA GLU A 79 -2.05 1.76 -8.17
C GLU A 79 -3.07 1.05 -9.06
N GLY A 80 -3.40 -0.21 -8.73
CA GLY A 80 -4.31 -1.04 -9.53
C GLY A 80 -5.79 -0.89 -9.17
N GLY A 81 -6.11 -0.41 -7.97
CA GLY A 81 -7.47 -0.43 -7.40
C GLY A 81 -8.41 0.66 -7.87
N GLY A 82 -7.93 1.64 -8.64
CA GLY A 82 -8.75 2.72 -9.20
C GLY A 82 -9.05 3.87 -8.22
N GLU A 83 -10.08 4.66 -8.53
CA GLU A 83 -10.26 5.98 -7.90
C GLU A 83 -10.50 5.93 -6.39
N HIS A 84 -11.19 4.90 -5.91
CA HIS A 84 -11.56 4.74 -4.51
C HIS A 84 -10.51 4.02 -3.66
N ALA A 85 -9.43 3.51 -4.26
CA ALA A 85 -8.44 2.70 -3.54
C ALA A 85 -7.81 3.45 -2.37
N THR A 86 -7.31 4.67 -2.60
CA THR A 86 -6.74 5.51 -1.55
C THR A 86 -7.74 5.79 -0.42
N ALA A 87 -9.01 6.02 -0.73
CA ALA A 87 -10.05 6.31 0.27
C ALA A 87 -10.36 5.09 1.14
N LEU A 88 -10.46 3.91 0.52
CA LEU A 88 -10.70 2.65 1.22
C LEU A 88 -9.50 2.22 2.07
N ILE A 89 -8.27 2.37 1.56
CA ILE A 89 -7.05 2.12 2.33
C ILE A 89 -7.02 3.02 3.56
N ARG A 90 -7.27 4.33 3.42
CA ARG A 90 -7.33 5.24 4.59
C ARG A 90 -8.42 4.88 5.59
N ARG A 91 -9.58 4.43 5.12
CA ARG A 91 -10.70 4.03 5.99
C ARG A 91 -10.34 2.86 6.89
N TYR A 92 -9.67 1.85 6.34
CA TYR A 92 -9.39 0.60 7.06
C TYR A 92 -7.99 0.56 7.71
N LEU A 93 -7.05 1.35 7.19
CA LEU A 93 -5.66 1.45 7.64
C LEU A 93 -5.28 2.92 7.86
N PRO A 94 -5.86 3.61 8.86
CA PRO A 94 -5.66 5.04 9.07
C PRO A 94 -4.21 5.42 9.44
N SER A 95 -3.42 4.46 9.93
CA SER A 95 -2.01 4.67 10.27
C SER A 95 -1.07 4.59 9.07
N VAL A 96 -1.54 4.13 7.91
CA VAL A 96 -0.73 4.06 6.69
C VAL A 96 -0.98 5.34 5.91
N GLY A 97 0.04 6.20 5.82
CA GLY A 97 -0.01 7.37 4.96
C GLY A 97 -0.27 6.96 3.51
N PRO A 98 -0.99 7.78 2.72
CA PRO A 98 -1.20 7.49 1.30
C PRO A 98 0.16 7.33 0.60
N ALA A 99 0.29 6.36 -0.30
CA ALA A 99 1.50 6.30 -1.10
C ALA A 99 1.58 7.56 -1.97
N VAL A 100 2.77 8.13 -2.10
CA VAL A 100 3.01 9.26 -3.01
C VAL A 100 3.10 8.70 -4.43
N THR A 101 1.95 8.27 -4.96
CA THR A 101 1.84 7.78 -6.32
C THR A 101 1.72 8.95 -7.30
N ALA A 102 2.09 8.74 -8.56
CA ALA A 102 1.92 9.75 -9.61
C ALA A 102 0.45 10.21 -9.72
N GLN A 103 -0.50 9.30 -9.50
CA GLN A 103 -1.93 9.62 -9.47
C GLN A 103 -2.32 10.48 -8.26
N ALA A 104 -1.80 10.19 -7.07
CA ALA A 104 -2.03 11.01 -5.88
C ALA A 104 -1.40 12.41 -6.03
N GLN A 105 -0.21 12.50 -6.63
CA GLN A 105 0.44 13.78 -6.96
C GLN A 105 -0.38 14.59 -7.98
N ALA A 106 -0.90 13.95 -9.03
CA ALA A 106 -1.76 14.60 -10.03
C ALA A 106 -3.08 15.10 -9.44
N ARG A 107 -3.74 14.34 -8.56
CA ARG A 107 -4.93 14.81 -7.85
C ARG A 107 -4.63 15.99 -6.94
N ARG A 108 -3.47 15.97 -6.26
CA ARG A 108 -3.05 17.04 -5.36
C ARG A 108 -2.70 18.32 -6.13
N SER A 109 -2.05 18.22 -7.29
CA SER A 109 -1.79 19.40 -8.13
C SER A 109 -3.10 20.03 -8.63
N LEU A 110 -4.05 19.23 -9.09
CA LEU A 110 -5.38 19.72 -9.52
C LEU A 110 -6.16 20.43 -8.41
N GLN A 111 -6.11 19.89 -7.18
CA GLN A 111 -6.75 20.53 -6.01
C GLN A 111 -6.04 21.81 -5.56
N VAL A 112 -4.74 21.92 -5.79
CA VAL A 112 -3.97 23.13 -5.45
C VAL A 112 -4.24 24.24 -6.47
N THR A 113 -4.34 23.90 -7.76
CA THR A 113 -4.63 24.88 -8.83
C THR A 113 -6.06 25.41 -8.80
N THR A 114 -7.01 24.67 -8.21
CA THR A 114 -8.42 25.09 -8.10
C THR A 114 -8.72 25.94 -6.87
N LYS A 115 -7.75 26.13 -5.95
CA LYS A 115 -7.93 27.03 -4.82
C LYS A 115 -7.87 28.48 -5.27
N GLU A 116 -8.89 29.25 -4.93
CA GLU A 116 -8.94 30.69 -5.17
C GLU A 116 -7.70 31.37 -4.58
N GLY A 117 -6.95 32.11 -5.41
CA GLY A 117 -5.71 32.79 -5.01
C GLY A 117 -4.41 32.00 -5.24
N TYR A 118 -4.45 30.83 -5.89
CA TYR A 118 -3.23 30.12 -6.27
C TYR A 118 -2.42 30.92 -7.30
N THR A 119 -1.26 31.42 -6.87
CA THR A 119 -0.22 31.94 -7.75
C THR A 119 0.93 30.92 -7.79
N PRO A 120 1.26 30.33 -8.94
CA PRO A 120 2.39 29.42 -9.05
C PRO A 120 3.68 30.19 -8.70
N TRP A 121 4.57 29.52 -7.97
CA TRP A 121 5.86 30.10 -7.60
C TRP A 121 6.62 30.50 -8.86
N GLN A 122 6.97 31.79 -8.98
CA GLN A 122 7.85 32.26 -10.04
C GLN A 122 9.28 32.34 -9.49
N PRO A 123 10.27 31.72 -10.17
CA PRO A 123 11.67 31.93 -9.83
C PRO A 123 12.00 33.40 -9.98
N PHE A 124 12.60 34.01 -8.96
CA PHE A 124 13.13 35.36 -9.08
C PHE A 124 14.29 35.33 -10.07
N THR A 125 14.18 36.12 -11.14
CA THR A 125 15.29 36.36 -12.05
C THR A 125 16.14 37.48 -11.47
N LEU A 126 17.39 37.17 -11.10
CA LEU A 126 18.41 38.18 -10.82
C LEU A 126 18.80 38.79 -12.18
N PHE A 127 18.17 39.90 -12.54
CA PHE A 127 18.67 40.80 -13.58
C PHE A 127 19.81 41.64 -13.02
#